data_AF-I2QB78-F1
#
_entry.id   AF-I2QB78-F1
#
_cell.length_a   1.000
_cell.length_b   1.000
_cell.length_c   1.000
_cell.angle_alpha   90.00
_cell.angle_beta   90.00
_cell.angle_gamma   90.00
#
_symmetry.space_group_name_H-M   'P 1'
#
loop_
_entity.id
_entity.type
_entity.pdbx_description
1 polymer ?
#
loop_
_entity_poly.entity_id
_entity_poly.type
_entity_poly.pdbx_seq_one_letter_code
_entity_poly.pdbx_strand_id
1 'polypeptide(L)'
;MGNDEWASAATAELWRLYDEVTTVLSRRMIAEKAKLEERLRRIEGTSGAPNGERARRPYPPVLPKYQNPKNPSETWSGRGKQPRWLKAQLRAGKKLDDLLINRSSSRKRRRTG
;
A
#
# COMPACT_ATOMS: atom_id res chain seq x y z
N MET A 1 70.48 7.73 -24.75
CA MET A 1 69.57 6.67 -24.27
C MET A 1 68.99 7.19 -22.96
N GLY A 2 67.77 7.71 -22.80
CA GLY A 2 66.55 7.73 -23.60
C GLY A 2 65.39 7.65 -22.60
N ASN A 3 65.19 8.70 -21.78
CA ASN A 3 64.20 8.70 -20.67
C ASN A 3 62.75 8.53 -21.14
N ASP A 4 62.47 8.71 -22.42
CA ASP A 4 61.11 8.64 -23.01
C ASP A 4 60.60 7.19 -23.14
N GLU A 5 61.49 6.20 -23.21
CA GLU A 5 61.13 4.79 -23.39
C GLU A 5 60.51 4.19 -22.11
N TRP A 6 61.01 4.61 -20.95
CA TRP A 6 60.51 4.21 -19.63
C TRP A 6 59.16 4.86 -19.29
N ALA A 7 58.97 6.12 -19.69
CA ALA A 7 57.69 6.81 -19.53
C ALA A 7 56.59 6.15 -20.37
N SER A 8 56.91 5.75 -21.60
CA SER A 8 55.98 5.02 -22.47
C SER A 8 55.63 3.64 -21.91
N ALA A 9 56.61 2.88 -21.42
CA ALA A 9 56.38 1.57 -20.80
C ALA A 9 55.47 1.68 -19.55
N ALA A 10 55.68 2.69 -18.71
CA ALA A 10 54.86 2.94 -17.53
C ALA A 10 53.41 3.33 -17.90
N THR A 11 53.22 4.15 -18.94
CA THR A 11 51.86 4.49 -19.40
C THR A 11 51.13 3.29 -19.99
N ALA A 12 51.82 2.40 -20.70
CA ALA A 12 51.24 1.17 -21.24
C ALA A 12 50.78 0.22 -20.11
N GLU A 13 51.55 0.14 -19.02
CA GLU A 13 51.17 -0.63 -17.83
C GLU A 13 49.92 -0.05 -17.13
N LEU A 14 49.83 1.28 -17.00
CA LEU A 14 48.64 1.95 -16.46
C LEU A 14 47.39 1.70 -17.30
N TRP A 15 47.50 1.78 -18.63
CA TRP A 15 46.39 1.49 -19.54
C TRP A 15 45.97 0.02 -19.47
N ARG A 16 46.93 -0.90 -19.35
CA ARG A 16 46.65 -2.33 -19.17
C ARG A 16 45.90 -2.60 -17.87
N LEU A 17 46.31 -1.98 -16.76
CA LEU A 17 45.62 -2.12 -15.48
C LEU A 17 44.21 -1.52 -15.54
N TYR A 18 44.05 -0.38 -16.20
CA TYR A 18 42.73 0.24 -16.42
C TYR A 18 41.80 -0.67 -17.25
N ASP A 19 42.31 -1.26 -18.33
CA ASP A 19 41.54 -2.20 -19.16
C ASP A 19 41.15 -3.46 -18.38
N GLU A 20 42.06 -3.98 -17.55
CA GLU A 20 41.80 -5.13 -16.68
C GLU A 20 40.71 -4.81 -15.65
N VAL A 21 40.83 -3.68 -14.95
CA VAL A 21 39.85 -3.25 -13.95
C VAL A 21 38.48 -3.01 -14.59
N THR A 22 38.41 -2.29 -15.70
CA THR A 22 37.15 -2.02 -16.39
C THR A 22 36.50 -3.28 -16.93
N THR A 23 37.29 -4.23 -17.45
CA THR A 23 36.81 -5.55 -17.88
C THR A 23 36.22 -6.34 -16.72
N VAL A 24 36.91 -6.40 -15.58
CA VAL A 24 36.43 -7.12 -14.39
C VAL A 24 35.17 -6.47 -13.84
N LEU A 25 35.13 -5.14 -13.72
CA LEU A 25 33.96 -4.41 -13.25
C LEU A 25 32.75 -4.64 -14.18
N SER A 26 32.94 -4.51 -15.49
CA SER A 26 31.86 -4.72 -16.47
C SER A 26 31.29 -6.13 -16.40
N ARG A 27 32.15 -7.15 -16.29
CA ARG A 27 31.70 -8.55 -16.12
C ARG A 27 30.89 -8.73 -14.84
N ARG A 28 31.33 -8.16 -13.72
CA ARG A 28 30.60 -8.23 -12.44
C ARG A 28 29.27 -7.49 -12.49
N MET A 29 29.22 -6.32 -13.12
CA MET A 29 27.99 -5.54 -13.29
C MET A 29 26.94 -6.30 -14.10
N ILE A 30 27.35 -6.94 -15.22
CA ILE A 30 26.45 -7.74 -16.05
C ILE A 30 25.92 -8.94 -15.26
N ALA A 31 26.78 -9.64 -14.52
CA ALA A 31 26.37 -10.80 -13.72
C ALA A 31 25.37 -10.42 -12.60
N GLU A 32 25.63 -9.33 -11.87
CA GLU A 32 24.72 -8.86 -10.83
C GLU A 32 23.41 -8.33 -11.42
N LYS A 33 23.46 -7.62 -12.56
CA LYS A 33 22.25 -7.20 -13.28
C LYS A 33 21.39 -8.41 -13.68
N ALA A 34 21.99 -9.43 -14.29
CA ALA A 34 21.28 -10.64 -14.69
C ALA A 34 20.63 -11.35 -13.49
N LYS A 35 21.31 -11.38 -12.34
CA LYS A 35 20.77 -11.94 -11.08
C LYS A 35 19.57 -11.15 -10.56
N LEU A 36 19.60 -9.81 -10.66
CA LEU A 36 18.47 -8.97 -10.27
C LEU A 36 17.29 -9.13 -11.22
N GLU A 37 17.53 -9.18 -12.52
CA GLU A 37 16.51 -9.43 -13.55
C GLU A 37 15.84 -10.80 -13.34
N GLU A 38 16.59 -11.85 -13.01
CA GLU A 38 16.02 -13.16 -12.70
C GLU A 38 15.16 -13.15 -11.44
N ARG A 39 15.60 -12.44 -10.39
CA ARG A 39 14.80 -12.26 -9.17
C ARG A 39 13.52 -11.50 -9.45
N LEU A 40 13.59 -10.45 -10.26
CA LEU A 40 12.42 -9.68 -10.69
C LEU A 40 11.46 -10.57 -11.47
N ARG A 41 11.96 -11.31 -12.47
CA ARG A 41 11.17 -12.28 -13.25
C ARG A 41 10.48 -13.32 -12.38
N ARG A 42 11.12 -13.80 -11.30
CA ARG A 42 10.50 -14.74 -10.36
C ARG A 42 9.39 -14.10 -9.52
N ILE A 43 9.59 -12.86 -9.07
CA ILE A 43 8.58 -12.10 -8.35
C ILE A 43 7.42 -11.77 -9.28
N GLU A 44 7.69 -11.32 -10.50
CA GLU A 44 6.70 -11.02 -11.52
C GLU A 44 5.99 -12.28 -12.02
N GLY A 45 6.65 -13.43 -12.15
CA GLY A 45 5.98 -14.70 -12.47
C GLY A 45 5.06 -15.19 -11.35
N THR A 46 5.37 -14.85 -10.10
CA THR A 46 4.54 -15.16 -8.93
C THR A 46 3.45 -14.11 -8.69
N SER A 47 3.70 -12.86 -9.09
CA SER A 47 2.82 -11.68 -8.90
C SER A 47 2.04 -11.31 -10.17
N GLY A 48 2.34 -11.99 -11.28
CA GLY A 48 1.87 -11.73 -12.65
C GLY A 48 0.99 -12.85 -13.19
N ALA A 49 0.33 -13.59 -12.30
CA ALA A 49 -1.09 -13.77 -12.59
C ALA A 49 -1.60 -12.33 -12.75
N PRO A 50 -2.15 -11.94 -13.92
CA PRO A 50 -2.75 -10.64 -14.02
C PRO A 50 -3.71 -10.62 -12.85
N ASN A 51 -3.52 -9.66 -11.96
CA ASN A 51 -4.60 -9.14 -11.15
C ASN A 51 -5.53 -8.44 -12.15
N GLY A 52 -5.98 -9.17 -13.18
CA GLY A 52 -7.04 -8.83 -14.10
C GLY A 52 -8.14 -8.56 -13.14
N GLU A 53 -8.43 -7.27 -13.06
CA GLU A 53 -9.29 -6.62 -12.10
C GLU A 53 -10.28 -7.65 -11.59
N ARG A 54 -9.93 -8.33 -10.49
CA ARG A 54 -10.89 -9.18 -9.80
C ARG A 54 -11.81 -8.13 -9.24
N ALA A 55 -12.79 -7.72 -10.05
CA ALA A 55 -13.67 -6.62 -9.80
C ALA A 55 -14.15 -6.87 -8.37
N ARG A 56 -13.62 -6.05 -7.44
CA ARG A 56 -13.88 -6.26 -6.03
C ARG A 56 -15.38 -6.19 -5.94
N ARG A 57 -16.03 -7.31 -5.60
CA ARG A 57 -17.49 -7.32 -5.51
C ARG A 57 -17.88 -6.13 -4.64
N PRO A 58 -18.73 -5.22 -5.13
CA PRO A 58 -19.08 -4.03 -4.38
C PRO A 58 -19.62 -4.47 -3.02
N TYR A 59 -18.94 -4.06 -1.95
CA TYR A 59 -19.37 -4.42 -0.61
C TYR A 59 -20.72 -3.74 -0.33
N PRO A 60 -21.72 -4.45 0.20
CA PRO A 60 -23.01 -3.85 0.51
C PRO A 60 -22.83 -2.63 1.41
N PRO A 61 -23.55 -1.51 1.15
CA PRO A 61 -23.43 -0.31 1.96
C PRO A 61 -23.77 -0.64 3.42
N VAL A 62 -22.86 -0.28 4.32
CA VAL A 62 -23.04 -0.53 5.74
C VAL A 62 -24.02 0.49 6.30
N LEU A 63 -25.25 0.06 6.51
CA LEU A 63 -26.31 0.93 7.03
C LEU A 63 -26.06 1.31 8.50
N PRO A 64 -26.38 2.55 8.90
CA PRO A 64 -26.36 2.95 10.30
C PRO A 64 -27.39 2.15 11.11
N LYS A 65 -27.00 1.70 12.29
CA LYS A 65 -27.82 0.90 13.22
C LYS A 65 -28.23 1.72 14.45
N TYR A 66 -27.36 2.62 14.89
CA TYR A 66 -27.55 3.45 16.07
C TYR A 66 -27.49 4.95 15.71
N GLN A 67 -28.22 5.78 16.42
CA GLN A 67 -28.27 7.24 16.24
C GLN A 67 -28.13 7.96 17.58
N ASN A 68 -27.44 9.09 17.59
CA ASN A 68 -27.31 9.91 18.79
C ASN A 68 -28.64 10.67 19.05
N PRO A 69 -29.26 10.52 20.23
CA PRO A 69 -30.49 11.24 20.58
C PRO A 69 -30.28 12.76 20.72
N LYS A 70 -29.05 13.22 20.97
CA LYS A 70 -28.73 14.66 21.04
C LYS A 70 -28.46 15.28 19.67
N ASN A 71 -27.99 14.48 18.71
CA ASN A 71 -27.65 14.94 17.38
C ASN A 71 -27.99 13.86 16.34
N PRO A 72 -29.15 13.93 15.67
CA PRO A 72 -29.59 12.91 14.72
C PRO A 72 -28.64 12.69 13.53
N SER A 73 -27.76 13.64 13.22
CA SER A 73 -26.76 13.50 12.14
C SER A 73 -25.64 12.51 12.52
N GLU A 74 -25.40 12.29 13.80
CA GLU A 74 -24.40 11.33 14.27
C GLU A 74 -25.00 9.92 14.34
N THR A 75 -24.50 9.03 13.48
CA THR A 75 -24.94 7.63 13.43
C THR A 75 -23.77 6.67 13.50
N TRP A 76 -24.05 5.43 13.90
CA TRP A 76 -23.05 4.37 13.96
C TRP A 76 -23.63 3.06 13.45
N SER A 77 -22.88 2.35 12.62
CA SER A 77 -23.33 1.08 12.03
C SER A 77 -23.23 -0.12 12.96
N GLY A 78 -22.61 0.03 14.13
CA GLY A 78 -22.27 -1.08 15.02
C GLY A 78 -20.99 -1.82 14.62
N ARG A 79 -20.28 -1.35 13.58
CA ARG A 79 -18.98 -1.89 13.15
C ARG A 79 -17.86 -0.89 13.43
N GLY A 80 -16.67 -1.39 13.76
CA GLY A 80 -15.47 -0.58 14.00
C GLY A 80 -15.49 0.20 15.32
N LYS A 81 -14.71 1.29 15.38
CA LYS A 81 -14.51 2.09 16.59
C LYS A 81 -15.82 2.78 17.03
N GLN A 82 -16.20 2.57 18.28
CA GLN A 82 -17.35 3.26 18.88
C GLN A 82 -17.13 4.78 18.93
N PRO A 83 -18.10 5.60 18.48
CA PRO A 83 -17.99 7.05 18.52
C PRO A 83 -18.09 7.60 19.95
N ARG A 84 -17.58 8.83 20.15
CA ARG A 84 -17.50 9.47 21.47
C ARG A 84 -18.88 9.65 22.10
N TRP A 85 -19.89 10.05 21.32
CA TRP A 85 -21.26 10.22 21.80
C TRP A 85 -21.83 8.91 22.35
N LEU A 86 -21.56 7.78 21.69
CA LEU A 86 -22.07 6.49 22.10
C LEU A 86 -21.47 6.08 23.44
N LYS A 87 -20.15 6.21 23.58
CA LYS A 87 -19.46 5.97 24.86
C LYS A 87 -19.99 6.89 25.97
N ALA A 88 -20.28 8.15 25.66
CA ALA A 88 -20.85 9.08 26.63
C ALA A 88 -22.27 8.67 27.07
N GLN A 89 -23.12 8.22 26.15
CA GLN A 89 -24.48 7.74 26.49
C GLN A 89 -24.45 6.44 27.30
N LEU A 90 -23.55 5.51 26.96
CA LEU A 90 -23.36 4.27 27.72
C LEU A 90 -22.85 4.56 29.15
N ARG A 91 -21.93 5.52 29.29
CA ARG A 91 -21.47 5.99 30.62
C ARG A 91 -22.57 6.70 31.41
N ALA A 92 -23.49 7.37 30.73
CA ALA A 92 -24.66 8.00 31.34
C ALA A 92 -25.76 6.98 31.72
N GLY A 93 -25.51 5.67 31.58
CA GLY A 93 -26.43 4.60 31.98
C GLY A 93 -27.48 4.24 30.94
N LYS A 94 -27.44 4.83 29.73
CA LYS A 94 -28.36 4.43 28.64
C LYS A 94 -27.95 3.10 28.04
N LYS A 95 -28.93 2.32 27.61
CA LYS A 95 -28.66 1.05 26.93
C LYS A 95 -28.37 1.30 25.47
N LEU A 96 -27.58 0.41 24.87
CA LEU A 96 -27.28 0.45 23.44
C LEU A 96 -28.54 0.32 22.59
N ASP A 97 -29.54 -0.42 23.09
CA ASP A 97 -30.82 -0.64 22.41
C ASP A 97 -31.69 0.62 22.33
N ASP A 98 -31.57 1.53 23.31
CA ASP A 98 -32.29 2.82 23.31
C ASP A 98 -31.83 3.74 22.18
N LEU A 99 -30.66 3.46 21.60
CA LEU A 99 -30.03 4.23 20.55
C LEU A 99 -30.29 3.63 19.17
N LEU A 100 -31.04 2.53 19.07
CA LEU A 100 -31.35 1.86 17.82
C LEU A 100 -32.24 2.71 16.92
N ILE A 101 -31.86 2.78 15.65
CA ILE A 101 -32.70 3.39 14.61
C ILE A 101 -33.82 2.40 14.30
N ASN A 102 -35.03 2.69 14.77
CA ASN A 102 -36.21 1.92 14.39
C ASN A 102 -36.51 2.14 12.89
N ARG A 103 -36.23 1.14 12.04
CA ARG A 103 -36.43 1.24 10.58
C ARG A 103 -37.90 1.35 10.15
N SER A 104 -38.85 1.17 11.07
CA SER A 104 -40.28 1.39 10.79
C SER A 104 -40.68 2.87 10.81
N SER A 105 -39.98 3.74 11.54
CA SER A 105 -40.33 5.16 11.66
C SER A 105 -39.80 6.03 10.51
N SER A 106 -38.71 5.61 9.84
CA SER A 106 -38.13 6.36 8.72
C SER A 106 -38.89 6.20 7.39
N ARG A 107 -39.64 5.11 7.21
CA ARG A 107 -40.49 4.89 6.01
C ARG A 107 -41.76 5.76 6.03
N LYS A 108 -42.25 6.12 7.22
CA LYS A 108 -43.45 6.96 7.41
C LYS A 108 -43.21 8.43 7.04
N ARG A 109 -41.96 8.91 7.14
CA ARG A 109 -41.58 10.30 6.80
C ARG A 109 -41.38 10.58 5.30
N ARG A 110 -41.38 9.55 4.44
CA ARG A 110 -41.14 9.70 2.98
C ARG A 110 -42.41 9.62 2.11
N ARG A 111 -43.61 9.50 2.72
CA ARG A 111 -44.90 9.38 2.00
C ARG A 111 -45.81 10.61 2.16
N THR A 112 -45.33 11.67 2.79
CA THR A 112 -46.02 12.96 2.90
C THR A 112 -45.06 14.04 2.45
N GLY A 113 -45.13 14.34 1.16
CA GLY A 113 -44.41 15.38 0.43
C GLY A 113 -45.05 15.53 -0.92
#